data_AF-A0A6J5XV25-F1
#
_entry.id   AF-A0A6J5XV25-F1
#
_cell.length_a   1.000
_cell.length_b   1.000
_cell.length_c   1.000
_cell.angle_alpha   90.00
_cell.angle_beta   90.00
_cell.angle_gamma   90.00
#
_symmetry.space_group_name_H-M   'P 1'
#
loop_
_entity.id
_entity.type
_entity.pdbx_description
1 polymer ?
#
loop_
_entity_poly.entity_id
_entity_poly.type
_entity_poly.pdbx_seq_one_letter_code
_entity_poly.pdbx_strand_id
1 'polypeptide(L)'
;MGTGRRQLKVMLWKNWLLKVRHPFVTCAEILLPTVVMLLLIAIRMRVDTQIHPSQPYIRKEMFVEVGKGISPNFEQVLELLLNKEEFLAFAPDTEETRSMINIISVKFPLLKNVSRVYKDEQELETYIGSDLYGTCNQIMNCSNPKIKGAVIFHDQGPQSFDYSIRLNHTWAFSGFPDVKSIMDTNGPYLNDLELGINTVPTMQYSFSGFLTVWLLRTFATY
;
A
#
# COMPACT_ATOMS: atom_id res chain seq x y z
N MET A 1 -58.73 29.68 -21.76
CA MET A 1 -57.26 29.40 -21.75
C MET A 1 -56.40 30.64 -22.14
N GLY A 2 -56.77 31.87 -21.75
CA GLY A 2 -56.01 33.09 -22.11
C GLY A 2 -55.31 33.80 -20.94
N THR A 3 -55.73 33.52 -19.71
CA THR A 3 -55.31 34.26 -18.50
C THR A 3 -53.93 33.83 -18.01
N GLY A 4 -53.62 32.52 -18.07
CA GLY A 4 -52.33 31.98 -17.63
C GLY A 4 -51.14 32.47 -18.45
N ARG A 5 -51.26 32.53 -19.79
CA ARG A 5 -50.20 33.07 -20.66
C ARG A 5 -49.93 34.55 -20.41
N ARG A 6 -50.99 35.34 -20.15
CA ARG A 6 -50.86 36.75 -19.79
C ARG A 6 -50.16 36.92 -18.44
N GLN A 7 -50.54 36.14 -17.43
CA GLN A 7 -49.87 36.15 -16.12
C GLN A 7 -48.39 35.73 -16.21
N LEU A 8 -48.07 34.68 -16.98
CA LEU A 8 -46.69 34.23 -17.21
C LEU A 8 -45.84 35.31 -17.89
N LYS A 9 -46.39 35.99 -18.90
CA LYS A 9 -45.73 37.11 -19.58
C LYS A 9 -45.44 38.26 -18.61
N VAL A 10 -46.38 38.59 -17.71
CA VAL A 10 -46.21 39.63 -16.70
C VAL A 10 -45.16 39.21 -15.66
N MET A 11 -45.15 37.95 -15.23
CA MET A 11 -44.14 37.43 -14.29
C MET A 11 -42.73 37.42 -14.89
N LEU A 12 -42.57 36.99 -16.14
CA LEU A 12 -41.30 37.01 -16.85
C LEU A 12 -40.83 38.45 -17.09
N TRP A 13 -41.72 39.36 -17.47
CA TRP A 13 -41.38 40.77 -17.68
C TRP A 13 -40.97 41.45 -16.37
N LYS A 14 -41.64 41.15 -15.25
CA LYS A 14 -41.23 41.62 -13.92
C LYS A 14 -39.84 41.12 -13.54
N ASN A 15 -39.58 39.83 -13.70
CA ASN A 15 -38.26 39.23 -13.41
C ASN A 15 -37.17 39.78 -14.34
N TRP A 16 -37.49 40.02 -15.61
CA TRP A 16 -36.60 40.66 -16.56
C TRP A 16 -36.27 42.10 -16.15
N LEU A 17 -37.27 42.88 -15.76
CA LEU A 17 -37.08 44.27 -15.33
C LEU A 17 -36.23 44.37 -14.05
N LEU A 18 -36.38 43.41 -13.14
CA LEU A 18 -35.55 43.30 -11.93
C LEU A 18 -34.09 42.96 -12.28
N LYS A 19 -33.86 42.08 -13.24
CA LYS A 19 -32.52 41.75 -13.75
C LYS A 19 -31.84 42.94 -14.44
N VAL A 20 -32.58 43.68 -15.28
CA VAL A 20 -32.05 44.88 -15.97
C VAL A 20 -31.70 46.01 -14.99
N ARG A 21 -32.39 46.11 -13.85
CA ARG A 21 -32.13 47.14 -12.82
C ARG A 21 -30.87 46.89 -11.98
N HIS A 22 -30.37 45.66 -11.93
CA HIS A 22 -29.17 45.30 -11.18
C HIS A 22 -28.11 44.71 -12.11
N PRO A 23 -27.58 45.51 -13.07
CA PRO A 23 -26.68 45.01 -14.11
C PRO A 23 -25.41 44.38 -13.52
N PHE A 24 -24.90 44.92 -12.41
CA PHE A 24 -23.73 44.39 -11.72
C PHE A 24 -23.96 42.99 -11.14
N VAL A 25 -25.15 42.73 -10.57
CA VAL A 25 -25.47 41.43 -9.98
C VAL A 25 -25.65 40.38 -11.07
N THR A 26 -26.33 40.72 -12.17
CA THR A 26 -26.48 39.82 -13.33
C THR A 26 -25.16 39.57 -14.05
N CYS A 27 -24.27 40.57 -14.13
CA CYS A 27 -22.93 40.38 -14.69
C CYS A 27 -22.10 39.46 -13.78
N ALA A 28 -22.14 39.63 -12.46
CA ALA A 28 -21.45 38.73 -11.54
C ALA A 28 -21.98 37.29 -11.59
N GLU A 29 -23.30 37.12 -11.73
CA GLU A 29 -23.96 35.80 -11.87
C GLU A 29 -23.49 35.03 -13.11
N ILE A 30 -23.14 35.73 -14.20
CA ILE A 30 -22.62 35.14 -15.44
C ILE A 30 -21.08 35.02 -15.41
N LEU A 31 -20.40 36.01 -14.84
CA LEU A 31 -18.95 36.09 -14.82
C LEU A 31 -18.32 35.09 -13.84
N LEU A 32 -18.95 34.84 -12.70
CA LEU A 32 -18.46 33.90 -11.71
C LEU A 32 -18.36 32.45 -12.23
N PRO A 33 -19.40 31.84 -12.83
CA PRO A 33 -19.29 30.50 -13.40
C PRO A 33 -18.34 30.43 -14.59
N THR A 34 -18.22 31.49 -15.39
CA THR A 34 -17.29 31.52 -16.54
C THR A 34 -15.83 31.58 -16.10
N VAL A 35 -15.50 32.37 -15.06
CA VAL A 35 -14.15 32.41 -14.48
C VAL A 35 -13.78 31.07 -13.86
N VAL A 36 -14.69 30.43 -13.12
CA VAL A 36 -14.46 29.10 -12.54
C VAL A 36 -14.23 28.06 -13.65
N MET A 37 -15.01 28.11 -14.73
CA MET A 37 -14.84 27.19 -15.86
C MET A 37 -13.49 27.37 -16.56
N LEU A 38 -13.08 28.63 -16.79
CA LEU A 38 -11.76 28.93 -17.38
C LEU A 38 -10.61 28.45 -16.48
N LEU A 39 -10.74 28.60 -15.17
CA LEU A 39 -9.75 28.11 -14.21
C LEU A 39 -9.62 26.57 -14.28
N LEU A 40 -10.74 25.84 -14.33
CA LEU A 40 -10.73 24.38 -14.45
C LEU A 40 -10.13 23.92 -15.78
N ILE A 41 -10.41 24.62 -16.87
CA ILE A 41 -9.80 24.36 -18.18
C ILE A 41 -8.28 24.59 -18.13
N ALA A 42 -7.83 25.68 -17.50
CA ALA A 42 -6.41 25.98 -17.34
C ALA A 42 -5.68 24.90 -16.52
N ILE A 43 -6.29 24.43 -15.44
CA ILE A 43 -5.77 23.30 -14.64
C ILE A 43 -5.67 22.05 -15.50
N ARG A 44 -6.72 21.74 -16.28
CA ARG A 44 -6.74 20.58 -17.17
C ARG A 44 -5.63 20.62 -18.23
N MET A 45 -5.31 21.80 -18.78
CA MET A 45 -4.23 21.94 -19.77
C MET A 45 -2.83 21.77 -19.18
N ARG A 46 -2.67 21.90 -17.86
CA ARG A 46 -1.38 21.72 -17.18
C ARG A 46 -1.13 20.28 -16.74
N VAL A 47 -2.18 19.46 -16.66
CA VAL A 47 -2.09 18.07 -16.22
C VAL A 47 -1.92 17.17 -17.45
N ASP A 48 -0.88 16.35 -17.44
CA ASP A 48 -0.73 15.30 -18.44
C ASP A 48 -1.78 14.21 -18.21
N THR A 49 -2.73 14.11 -19.12
CA THR A 49 -3.80 13.09 -19.10
C THR A 49 -3.47 11.89 -19.98
N GLN A 50 -2.25 11.77 -20.50
CA GLN A 50 -1.85 10.58 -21.22
C GLN A 50 -1.91 9.37 -20.28
N ILE A 51 -2.63 8.33 -20.72
CA ILE A 51 -2.76 7.09 -19.98
C ILE A 51 -1.41 6.39 -20.09
N HIS A 52 -0.60 6.47 -19.04
CA HIS A 52 0.63 5.68 -18.98
C HIS A 52 0.27 4.23 -18.63
N PRO A 53 0.89 3.24 -19.31
CA PRO A 53 0.75 1.85 -18.91
C PRO A 53 1.29 1.67 -17.49
N SER A 54 0.75 0.69 -16.77
CA SER A 54 1.29 0.26 -15.49
C SER A 54 2.76 -0.14 -15.67
N GLN A 55 3.66 0.62 -15.07
CA GLN A 55 5.09 0.32 -15.07
C GLN A 55 5.44 -0.34 -13.74
N PRO A 56 6.23 -1.43 -13.75
CA PRO A 56 6.80 -1.97 -12.53
C PRO A 56 7.70 -0.88 -11.91
N TYR A 57 7.55 -0.68 -10.60
CA TYR A 57 8.34 0.32 -9.87
C TYR A 57 9.83 -0.03 -9.90
N ILE A 58 10.15 -1.32 -9.82
CA ILE A 58 11.51 -1.83 -9.87
C ILE A 58 11.93 -1.98 -11.34
N ARG A 59 12.99 -1.25 -11.72
CA ARG A 59 13.62 -1.30 -13.05
C ARG A 59 14.92 -2.08 -12.96
N LYS A 60 15.32 -2.71 -14.08
CA LYS A 60 16.66 -3.29 -14.23
C LYS A 60 17.68 -2.18 -13.93
N GLU A 61 18.66 -2.46 -13.05
CA GLU A 61 19.67 -1.52 -12.50
C GLU A 61 19.23 -0.63 -11.34
N MET A 62 18.00 -0.76 -10.83
CA MET A 62 17.61 -0.10 -9.59
C MET A 62 18.20 -0.85 -8.39
N PHE A 63 19.13 -0.22 -7.68
CA PHE A 63 19.68 -0.75 -6.43
C PHE A 63 18.75 -0.41 -5.27
N VAL A 64 18.22 -1.43 -4.59
CA VAL A 64 17.47 -1.26 -3.35
C VAL A 64 18.47 -1.13 -2.21
N GLU A 65 18.60 0.07 -1.67
CA GLU A 65 19.42 0.30 -0.47
C GLU A 65 18.61 -0.10 0.77
N VAL A 66 18.99 -1.21 1.39
CA VAL A 66 18.45 -1.62 2.69
C VAL A 66 19.03 -0.70 3.77
N GLY A 67 18.17 0.03 4.50
CA GLY A 67 18.56 0.74 5.72
C GLY A 67 18.79 2.26 5.64
N LYS A 68 18.47 2.95 4.54
CA LYS A 68 18.46 4.43 4.50
C LYS A 68 17.18 5.08 5.05
N GLY A 69 16.22 4.29 5.55
CA GLY A 69 14.98 4.79 6.16
C GLY A 69 15.06 4.93 7.69
N ILE A 70 13.92 5.21 8.34
CA ILE A 70 13.76 5.23 9.81
C ILE A 70 13.81 3.81 10.41
N SER A 71 13.97 2.79 9.57
CA SER A 71 14.07 1.38 9.97
C SER A 71 15.39 1.13 10.72
N PRO A 72 15.37 0.42 11.86
CA PRO A 72 16.59 0.02 12.55
C PRO A 72 17.52 -0.78 11.63
N ASN A 73 18.83 -0.68 11.87
CA ASN A 73 19.81 -1.50 11.16
C ASN A 73 19.56 -2.99 11.46
N PHE A 74 19.92 -3.88 10.55
CA PHE A 74 19.73 -5.32 10.72
C PHE A 74 20.40 -5.85 12.00
N GLU A 75 21.58 -5.34 12.37
CA GLU A 75 22.23 -5.67 13.64
C GLU A 75 21.37 -5.29 14.85
N GLN A 76 20.78 -4.08 14.85
CA GLN A 76 19.88 -3.64 15.91
C GLN A 76 18.62 -4.50 15.98
N VAL A 77 18.12 -4.97 14.82
CA VAL A 77 17.00 -5.92 14.79
C VAL A 77 17.40 -7.25 15.43
N LEU A 78 18.59 -7.77 15.14
CA LEU A 78 19.08 -9.01 15.75
C LEU A 78 19.27 -8.87 17.27
N GLU A 79 19.79 -7.73 17.75
CA GLU A 79 19.87 -7.43 19.18
C GLU A 79 18.49 -7.38 19.84
N LEU A 80 17.51 -6.77 19.19
CA LEU A 80 16.13 -6.72 19.68
C LEU A 80 15.50 -8.11 19.76
N LEU A 81 15.77 -8.97 18.78
CA LEU A 81 15.28 -10.35 18.77
C LEU A 81 15.88 -11.17 19.92
N LEU A 82 17.20 -11.03 20.16
CA LEU A 82 17.87 -11.66 21.30
C LEU A 82 17.29 -11.21 22.64
N ASN A 83 17.10 -9.89 22.82
CA ASN A 83 16.57 -9.34 24.06
C ASN A 83 15.13 -9.77 24.37
N LYS A 84 14.36 -10.10 23.32
CA LYS A 84 12.97 -10.54 23.44
C LYS A 84 12.81 -12.06 23.37
N GLU A 85 13.89 -12.81 23.21
CA GLU A 85 13.89 -14.27 23.00
C GLU A 85 13.00 -14.69 21.82
N GLU A 86 12.98 -13.86 20.77
CA GLU A 86 12.26 -14.08 19.52
C GLU A 86 13.21 -14.61 18.45
N PHE A 87 12.73 -15.51 17.58
CA PHE A 87 13.58 -16.25 16.63
C PHE A 87 13.13 -16.09 15.18
N LEU A 88 14.07 -16.29 14.26
CA LEU A 88 13.86 -16.40 12.82
C LEU A 88 13.87 -17.88 12.43
N ALA A 89 12.83 -18.34 11.77
CA ALA A 89 12.72 -19.71 11.29
C ALA A 89 13.29 -19.85 9.87
N PHE A 90 13.92 -20.98 9.59
CA PHE A 90 14.35 -21.37 8.25
C PHE A 90 13.87 -22.80 7.97
N ALA A 91 13.33 -23.04 6.78
CA ALA A 91 12.92 -24.37 6.33
C ALA A 91 13.15 -24.49 4.81
N PRO A 92 13.51 -25.66 4.26
CA PRO A 92 13.82 -26.93 4.95
C PRO A 92 15.27 -27.00 5.47
N ASP A 93 15.57 -28.01 6.28
CA ASP A 93 16.89 -28.23 6.88
C ASP A 93 17.84 -28.91 5.88
N THR A 94 18.37 -28.13 4.94
CA THR A 94 19.29 -28.57 3.90
C THR A 94 20.72 -28.07 4.14
N GLU A 95 21.71 -28.72 3.52
CA GLU A 95 23.12 -28.30 3.61
C GLU A 95 23.32 -26.89 3.04
N GLU A 96 22.56 -26.54 2.01
CA GLU A 96 22.50 -25.23 1.37
C GLU A 96 21.99 -24.18 2.35
N THR A 97 20.89 -24.45 3.05
CA THR A 97 20.31 -23.53 4.04
C THR A 97 21.27 -23.28 5.20
N ARG A 98 21.91 -24.35 5.71
CA ARG A 98 22.93 -24.23 6.76
C ARG A 98 24.15 -23.45 6.29
N SER A 99 24.61 -23.70 5.07
CA SER A 99 25.73 -23.00 4.46
C SER A 99 25.43 -21.52 4.28
N MET A 100 24.22 -21.19 3.81
CA MET A 100 23.74 -19.81 3.69
C MET A 100 23.73 -19.11 5.05
N ILE A 101 23.16 -19.73 6.09
CA ILE A 101 23.16 -19.16 7.45
C ILE A 101 24.60 -18.94 7.93
N ASN A 102 25.51 -19.89 7.70
CA ASN A 102 26.91 -19.75 8.07
C ASN A 102 27.61 -18.58 7.35
N ILE A 103 27.38 -18.42 6.04
CA ILE A 103 27.94 -17.31 5.25
C ILE A 103 27.43 -15.97 5.77
N ILE A 104 26.12 -15.85 6.02
CA ILE A 104 25.53 -14.62 6.55
C ILE A 104 26.03 -14.36 7.97
N SER A 105 26.25 -15.41 8.76
CA SER A 105 26.77 -15.31 10.13
C SER A 105 28.20 -14.76 10.20
N VAL A 106 28.99 -14.85 9.12
CA VAL A 106 30.31 -14.17 9.03
C VAL A 106 30.14 -12.65 9.12
N LYS A 107 29.08 -12.11 8.50
CA LYS A 107 28.77 -10.68 8.53
C LYS A 107 27.95 -10.31 9.78
N PHE A 108 27.05 -11.19 10.21
CA PHE A 108 26.12 -10.94 11.31
C PHE A 108 26.13 -12.10 12.31
N PRO A 109 27.06 -12.13 13.29
CA PRO A 109 27.26 -13.28 14.17
C PRO A 109 26.06 -13.58 15.07
N LEU A 110 25.28 -12.55 15.43
CA LEU A 110 24.07 -12.69 16.24
C LEU A 110 22.98 -13.54 15.55
N LEU A 111 23.01 -13.63 14.22
CA LEU A 111 22.02 -14.39 13.44
C LEU A 111 21.97 -15.85 13.87
N LYS A 112 23.13 -16.48 14.14
CA LYS A 112 23.21 -17.89 14.54
C LYS A 112 22.47 -18.18 15.84
N ASN A 113 22.42 -17.22 16.76
CA ASN A 113 21.74 -17.36 18.05
C ASN A 113 20.23 -17.16 17.92
N VAL A 114 19.79 -16.42 16.90
CA VAL A 114 18.39 -16.05 16.66
C VAL A 114 17.75 -16.95 15.59
N SER A 115 18.54 -17.70 14.82
CA SER A 115 18.06 -18.61 13.78
C SER A 115 17.67 -19.97 14.33
N ARG A 116 16.50 -20.48 13.94
CA ARG A 116 16.06 -21.86 14.18
C ARG A 116 15.72 -22.51 12.85
N VAL A 117 16.29 -23.69 12.59
CA VAL A 117 16.05 -24.44 11.36
C VAL A 117 15.06 -25.56 11.64
N TYR A 118 14.07 -25.71 10.76
CA TYR A 118 13.04 -26.74 10.78
C TYR A 118 13.28 -27.70 9.61
N LYS A 119 12.95 -28.97 9.77
CA LYS A 119 13.18 -30.00 8.76
C LYS A 119 12.41 -29.70 7.48
N ASP A 120 11.12 -29.42 7.64
CA ASP A 120 10.18 -29.17 6.55
C ASP A 120 9.22 -28.04 6.91
N GLU A 121 8.57 -27.47 5.90
CA GLU A 121 7.51 -26.48 6.09
C GLU A 121 6.39 -27.00 7.01
N GLN A 122 6.03 -28.28 6.88
CA GLN A 122 4.97 -28.89 7.69
C GLN A 122 5.32 -28.94 9.19
N GLU A 123 6.60 -29.12 9.53
CA GLU A 123 7.05 -29.12 10.94
C GLU A 123 6.92 -27.71 11.53
N LEU A 124 7.28 -26.69 10.75
CA LEU A 124 7.12 -25.29 11.14
C LEU A 124 5.64 -24.95 11.37
N GLU A 125 4.76 -25.34 10.46
CA GLU A 125 3.32 -25.09 10.59
C GLU A 125 2.70 -25.83 11.77
N THR A 126 3.11 -27.09 11.99
CA THR A 126 2.67 -27.88 13.15
C THR A 126 3.12 -27.22 14.46
N TYR A 127 4.34 -26.67 14.50
CA TYR A 127 4.83 -25.95 15.66
C TYR A 127 4.03 -24.66 15.93
N ILE A 128 3.78 -23.85 14.90
CA ILE A 128 3.02 -22.60 15.01
C ILE A 128 1.56 -22.87 15.44
N GLY A 129 0.95 -23.94 14.92
CA GLY A 129 -0.41 -24.34 15.26
C GLY A 129 -0.55 -25.04 16.62
N SER A 130 0.55 -25.34 17.31
CA SER A 130 0.51 -26.03 18.60
C SER A 130 0.24 -25.08 19.76
N ASP A 131 -0.44 -25.57 20.81
CA ASP A 131 -0.65 -24.82 22.06
C ASP A 131 0.66 -24.47 22.80
N LEU A 132 1.78 -25.07 22.37
CA LEU A 132 3.12 -24.87 22.93
C LEU A 132 3.81 -23.64 22.34
N TYR A 133 3.29 -23.07 21.24
CA TYR A 133 3.87 -21.94 20.54
C TYR A 133 3.99 -20.69 21.43
N GLY A 134 5.19 -20.10 21.47
CA GLY A 134 5.44 -18.85 22.21
C GLY A 134 5.28 -18.95 23.73
N THR A 135 5.14 -20.17 24.26
CA THR A 135 5.04 -20.40 25.71
C THR A 135 6.45 -20.44 26.28
N CYS A 136 7.01 -19.25 26.56
CA CYS A 136 8.24 -19.16 27.34
C CYS A 136 7.93 -18.78 28.79
N ASN A 137 8.35 -19.64 29.71
CA ASN A 137 8.44 -19.33 31.13
C ASN A 137 9.90 -19.00 31.46
N GLN A 138 10.16 -17.87 32.12
CA GLN A 138 11.49 -17.39 32.51
C GLN A 138 12.33 -18.38 33.35
N ILE A 139 11.74 -19.50 33.78
CA ILE A 139 12.34 -20.55 34.62
C ILE A 139 12.98 -21.67 33.77
N MET A 140 12.54 -21.87 32.52
CA MET A 140 13.14 -22.83 31.59
C MET A 140 13.59 -22.09 30.32
N ASN A 141 14.89 -22.10 30.03
CA ASN A 141 15.51 -21.62 28.78
C ASN A 141 14.59 -21.89 27.58
N CYS A 142 13.82 -20.87 27.15
CA CYS A 142 12.64 -20.98 26.30
C CYS A 142 12.69 -22.12 25.29
N SER A 143 12.18 -23.30 25.65
CA SER A 143 12.20 -24.46 24.73
C SER A 143 11.35 -24.19 23.47
N ASN A 144 10.31 -23.36 23.63
CA ASN A 144 9.35 -23.00 22.60
C ASN A 144 9.35 -21.47 22.38
N PRO A 145 10.30 -20.96 21.58
CA PRO A 145 10.40 -19.54 21.31
C PRO A 145 9.30 -19.05 20.37
N LYS A 146 9.01 -17.76 20.46
CA LYS A 146 8.12 -17.08 19.51
C LYS A 146 8.89 -16.80 18.21
N ILE A 147 8.30 -17.19 17.09
CA ILE A 147 8.88 -16.95 15.75
C ILE A 147 8.42 -15.59 15.25
N LYS A 148 9.34 -14.69 14.89
CA LYS A 148 9.00 -13.38 14.35
C LYS A 148 8.91 -13.36 12.82
N GLY A 149 9.69 -14.21 12.16
CA GLY A 149 9.62 -14.41 10.72
C GLY A 149 10.21 -15.75 10.35
N ALA A 150 9.85 -16.25 9.17
CA ALA A 150 10.34 -17.47 8.60
C ALA A 150 10.80 -17.24 7.16
N VAL A 151 11.87 -17.90 6.73
CA VAL A 151 12.25 -18.01 5.33
C VAL A 151 12.08 -19.46 4.92
N ILE A 152 11.21 -19.68 3.95
CA ILE A 152 10.84 -21.02 3.47
C ILE A 152 11.30 -21.14 2.03
N PHE A 153 12.21 -22.08 1.78
CA PHE A 153 12.70 -22.35 0.44
C PHE A 153 11.84 -23.44 -0.21
N HIS A 154 11.30 -23.16 -1.39
CA HIS A 154 10.54 -24.14 -2.17
C HIS A 154 11.44 -24.91 -3.12
N ASP A 155 12.39 -24.21 -3.76
CA ASP A 155 13.35 -24.80 -4.68
C ASP A 155 14.74 -24.18 -4.46
N GLN A 156 15.76 -25.04 -4.38
CA GLN A 156 17.15 -24.67 -4.09
C GLN A 156 18.05 -25.19 -5.20
N GLY A 157 18.18 -24.38 -6.26
CA GLY A 157 19.08 -24.66 -7.37
C GLY A 157 20.45 -23.98 -7.22
N PRO A 158 21.49 -24.42 -7.96
CA PRO A 158 22.84 -23.85 -7.89
C PRO A 158 22.92 -22.37 -8.35
N GLN A 159 21.91 -21.86 -9.06
CA GLN A 159 21.85 -20.48 -9.54
C GLN A 159 20.53 -19.76 -9.24
N SER A 160 19.54 -20.45 -8.68
CA SER A 160 18.20 -19.91 -8.44
C SER A 160 17.65 -20.42 -7.11
N PHE A 161 17.21 -19.50 -6.27
CA PHE A 161 16.51 -19.81 -5.02
C PHE A 161 15.07 -19.34 -5.18
N ASP A 162 14.13 -20.26 -5.04
CA ASP A 162 12.71 -19.95 -4.84
C ASP A 162 12.45 -19.98 -3.33
N TYR A 163 12.05 -18.84 -2.77
CA TYR A 163 11.78 -18.71 -1.35
C TYR A 163 10.61 -17.78 -1.08
N SER A 164 9.89 -18.06 0.00
CA SER A 164 8.94 -17.16 0.63
C SER A 164 9.47 -16.65 1.96
N ILE A 165 9.19 -15.39 2.27
CA ILE A 165 9.43 -14.81 3.59
C ILE A 165 8.07 -14.67 4.26
N ARG A 166 7.88 -15.32 5.42
CA ARG A 166 6.69 -15.19 6.26
C ARG A 166 7.02 -14.33 7.47
N LEU A 167 6.13 -13.43 7.85
CA LEU A 167 6.33 -12.56 9.02
C LEU A 167 5.16 -12.73 9.98
N ASN A 168 5.44 -12.86 11.28
CA ASN A 168 4.41 -13.05 12.30
C ASN A 168 3.69 -11.72 12.59
N HIS A 169 2.36 -11.70 12.45
CA HIS A 169 1.50 -10.53 12.67
C HIS A 169 0.41 -10.80 13.72
N THR A 170 0.06 -9.78 14.51
CA THR A 170 -1.16 -9.75 15.32
C THR A 170 -2.24 -8.97 14.57
N TRP A 171 -3.25 -9.67 14.04
CA TRP A 171 -4.41 -9.10 13.33
C TRP A 171 -4.90 -7.79 13.95
N ALA A 172 -4.92 -6.69 13.18
CA ALA A 172 -5.59 -5.45 13.54
C ALA A 172 -7.00 -5.45 12.94
N PHE A 173 -8.02 -5.37 13.79
CA PHE A 173 -9.44 -5.53 13.44
C PHE A 173 -9.99 -4.45 12.47
N SER A 174 -9.22 -3.40 12.15
CA SER A 174 -9.71 -2.19 11.49
C SER A 174 -9.40 -2.04 9.99
N GLY A 175 -8.95 -3.10 9.30
CA GLY A 175 -8.91 -3.11 7.82
C GLY A 175 -7.95 -2.12 7.15
N PHE A 176 -7.13 -1.40 7.92
CA PHE A 176 -5.99 -0.63 7.42
C PHE A 176 -4.72 -1.33 7.86
N PRO A 177 -3.95 -1.95 6.95
CA PRO A 177 -2.65 -2.50 7.30
C PRO A 177 -1.76 -1.35 7.73
N ASP A 178 -1.23 -1.41 8.96
CA ASP A 178 -0.12 -0.54 9.33
C ASP A 178 1.03 -0.90 8.38
N VAL A 179 1.60 0.10 7.70
CA VAL A 179 2.66 -0.09 6.69
C VAL A 179 3.93 -0.67 7.33
N LYS A 180 3.99 -0.72 8.66
CA LYS A 180 5.01 -1.39 9.48
C LYS A 180 4.69 -2.85 9.80
N SER A 181 3.55 -3.37 9.36
CA SER A 181 3.05 -4.71 9.68
C SER A 181 2.50 -5.39 8.40
N ILE A 182 3.36 -6.15 7.73
CA ILE A 182 3.09 -6.94 6.52
C ILE A 182 3.32 -8.43 6.91
N MET A 183 2.63 -9.49 6.45
CA MET A 183 1.30 -9.75 5.87
C MET A 183 0.93 -11.22 6.19
N ASP A 184 -0.32 -11.59 5.90
CA ASP A 184 -1.01 -12.89 6.03
C ASP A 184 -0.24 -14.11 5.47
N THR A 185 -0.27 -15.24 6.20
CA THR A 185 0.41 -16.50 5.85
C THR A 185 -0.38 -17.40 4.89
N ASN A 186 -1.64 -17.08 4.59
CA ASN A 186 -2.53 -17.91 3.74
C ASN A 186 -3.10 -17.18 2.52
N GLY A 187 -2.64 -15.96 2.22
CA GLY A 187 -3.04 -15.23 1.02
C GLY A 187 -2.49 -15.87 -0.26
N PRO A 188 -3.22 -15.84 -1.40
CA PRO A 188 -2.63 -16.20 -2.68
C PRO A 188 -1.39 -15.36 -2.94
N TYR A 189 -0.29 -15.99 -3.39
CA TYR A 189 1.01 -15.38 -3.67
C TYR A 189 0.87 -13.97 -4.27
N LEU A 190 1.01 -12.95 -3.44
CA LEU A 190 1.26 -11.60 -3.92
C LEU A 190 2.77 -11.51 -4.08
N ASN A 191 3.20 -11.11 -5.27
CA ASN A 191 4.60 -10.87 -5.55
C ASN A 191 5.01 -9.66 -4.68
N ASP A 192 5.65 -9.92 -3.54
CA ASP A 192 5.98 -8.95 -2.47
C ASP A 192 6.89 -7.78 -2.91
N LEU A 193 7.15 -7.63 -4.21
CA LEU A 193 7.77 -6.47 -4.84
C LEU A 193 6.77 -5.31 -5.11
N GLU A 194 5.49 -5.44 -4.73
CA GLU A 194 4.48 -4.37 -4.87
C GLU A 194 4.62 -3.21 -3.85
N LEU A 195 5.71 -3.19 -3.06
CA LEU A 195 6.09 -2.03 -2.25
C LEU A 195 6.57 -0.86 -3.13
N GLY A 196 5.58 -0.17 -3.70
CA GLY A 196 5.76 1.03 -4.51
C GLY A 196 4.70 1.12 -5.60
N ILE A 197 3.41 1.11 -5.25
CA ILE A 197 2.38 1.47 -6.24
C ILE A 197 2.74 2.87 -6.75
N ASN A 198 3.11 2.97 -8.03
CA ASN A 198 3.31 4.25 -8.67
C ASN A 198 1.98 5.01 -8.58
N THR A 199 1.92 6.05 -7.76
CA THR A 199 0.69 6.81 -7.51
C THR A 199 0.33 7.73 -8.67
N VAL A 200 1.25 7.92 -9.63
CA VAL A 200 1.05 8.75 -10.83
C VAL A 200 -0.17 8.30 -11.65
N PRO A 201 -0.30 7.03 -12.08
CA PRO A 201 -1.49 6.58 -12.79
C PRO A 201 -2.77 6.76 -11.96
N THR A 202 -2.76 6.43 -10.66
CA THR A 202 -3.94 6.62 -9.79
C THR A 202 -4.35 8.09 -9.70
N MET A 203 -3.39 9.01 -9.54
CA MET A 203 -3.66 10.45 -9.53
C MET A 203 -4.19 10.92 -10.89
N GLN A 204 -3.56 10.53 -12.01
CA GLN A 204 -4.02 10.88 -13.36
C GLN A 204 -5.46 10.39 -13.63
N TYR A 205 -5.78 9.16 -13.24
CA TYR A 205 -7.15 8.63 -13.33
C TYR A 205 -8.13 9.42 -12.47
N SER A 206 -7.76 9.78 -11.23
CA SER A 206 -8.63 10.57 -10.35
C SER A 206 -8.93 11.96 -10.91
N PHE A 207 -7.91 12.65 -11.46
CA PHE A 207 -8.09 13.97 -12.09
C PHE A 207 -8.90 13.88 -13.37
N SER A 208 -8.65 12.87 -14.22
CA SER A 208 -9.41 12.66 -15.45
C SER A 208 -10.88 12.35 -15.17
N GLY A 209 -11.16 11.45 -14.22
CA GLY A 209 -12.51 11.06 -13.81
C GLY A 209 -13.29 12.21 -13.16
N PHE A 210 -12.68 12.96 -12.23
CA PHE A 210 -13.33 14.10 -11.59
C PHE A 210 -13.70 15.19 -12.61
N LEU A 211 -12.78 15.57 -13.49
CA LEU A 211 -13.01 16.64 -14.47
C LEU A 211 -14.02 16.23 -15.55
N THR A 212 -14.08 14.95 -15.94
CA THR A 212 -15.08 14.45 -16.90
C THR A 212 -16.47 14.42 -16.30
N VAL A 213 -16.65 13.93 -15.08
CA VAL A 213 -17.96 13.92 -14.39
C VAL A 213 -18.47 15.34 -14.17
N TRP A 214 -17.60 16.27 -13.75
CA TRP A 214 -17.99 17.66 -13.55
C TRP A 214 -18.48 18.29 -14.84
N LEU A 215 -17.73 18.15 -15.93
CA LEU A 215 -18.07 18.72 -17.23
C LEU A 215 -19.39 18.14 -17.77
N LEU A 216 -19.58 16.82 -17.69
CA LEU A 216 -20.79 16.16 -18.17
C LEU A 216 -22.03 16.57 -17.35
N ARG A 217 -21.86 16.76 -16.04
CA ARG A 217 -22.92 17.26 -15.16
C ARG A 217 -23.30 18.71 -15.47
N THR A 218 -22.32 19.59 -15.74
CA THR A 218 -22.64 20.98 -16.13
C THR A 218 -23.34 21.05 -17.47
N PHE A 219 -22.92 20.28 -18.48
CA PHE A 219 -23.60 20.24 -19.79
C PHE A 219 -25.01 19.65 -19.71
N ALA A 220 -25.28 18.70 -18.82
CA ALA A 220 -26.62 18.15 -18.62
C ALA A 220 -27.58 19.08 -17.84
N THR A 221 -27.06 20.13 -17.20
CA THR A 221 -27.86 21.10 -16.43
C THR A 221 -28.18 22.39 -17.18
N TYR A 222 -27.83 22.49 -18.47
CA TYR A 222 -28.25 23.58 -19.37
C TYR A 222 -29.28 23.12 -20.40
#